data_AF-A0A7K3BF80-F1
#
_entry.id   AF-A0A7K3BF80-F1
#
_cell.length_a   1.000
_cell.length_b   1.000
_cell.length_c   1.000
_cell.angle_alpha   90.00
_cell.angle_beta   90.00
_cell.angle_gamma   90.00
#
_symmetry.space_group_name_H-M   'P 1'
#
loop_
_entity.id
_entity.type
_entity.pdbx_description
1 polymer ?
#
loop_
_entity_poly.entity_id
_entity_poly.type
_entity_poly.pdbx_seq_one_letter_code
_entity_poly.pdbx_strand_id
1 'polypeptide(L)' 'MYDRTILITAAHAAGIENSHQLAQAAGVSVPTAWRVWTGRTSPRFPIAARIAAAVNISITDVYGTAAA' A
#
# COMPACT_ATOMS: atom_id res chain seq x y z
N MET A 1 4.75 -6.74 -10.17
CA MET A 1 5.76 -5.79 -9.62
C MET A 1 4.98 -4.73 -8.84
N TYR A 2 5.37 -4.38 -7.61
CA TYR A 2 4.61 -3.40 -6.80
C TYR A 2 4.51 -2.05 -7.51
N ASP A 3 3.28 -1.59 -7.79
CA ASP A 3 3.04 -0.27 -8.36
C ASP A 3 2.76 0.74 -7.24
N ARG A 4 3.80 1.50 -6.91
CA ARG A 4 3.73 2.57 -5.93
C ARG A 4 2.71 3.65 -6.32
N THR A 5 2.57 3.94 -7.60
CA THR A 5 1.73 5.04 -8.08
C THR A 5 0.27 4.74 -7.77
N ILE A 6 -0.17 3.51 -8.07
CA ILE A 6 -1.54 3.06 -7.76
C ILE A 6 -1.80 3.13 -6.25
N LEU A 7 -0.86 2.68 -5.41
CA LEU A 7 -1.02 2.79 -3.97
C LEU A 7 -1.20 4.25 -3.53
N ILE A 8 -0.33 5.16 -3.97
CA ILE A 8 -0.35 6.56 -3.54
C ILE A 8 -1.63 7.24 -4.01
N THR A 9 -2.06 7.01 -5.25
CA THR A 9 -3.31 7.54 -5.77
C THR A 9 -4.52 7.04 -4.97
N ALA A 10 -4.58 5.74 -4.68
CA ALA A 10 -5.66 5.16 -3.86
C ALA A 10 -5.62 5.65 -2.42
N ALA A 11 -4.44 5.79 -1.83
CA ALA A 11 -4.26 6.32 -0.48
C ALA A 11 -4.79 7.75 -0.38
N HIS A 12 -4.43 8.63 -1.32
CA HIS A 12 -4.95 9.99 -1.35
C HIS A 12 -6.47 10.01 -1.57
N ALA A 13 -7.02 9.15 -2.43
CA ALA A 13 -8.47 9.01 -2.60
C ALA A 13 -9.19 8.55 -1.31
N ALA A 14 -8.50 7.79 -0.46
CA ALA A 14 -8.97 7.38 0.86
C ALA A 14 -8.68 8.40 2.00
N GLY A 15 -8.12 9.58 1.68
CA GLY A 15 -7.74 10.61 2.65
C GLY A 15 -6.49 10.29 3.48
N ILE A 16 -5.67 9.35 3.01
CA ILE A 16 -4.38 8.97 3.60
C ILE A 16 -3.27 9.73 2.88
N GLU A 17 -2.73 10.74 3.52
CA GLU A 17 -1.75 11.71 2.98
C GLU A 17 -0.29 11.32 3.24
N ASN A 18 -0.04 10.38 4.16
CA ASN A 18 1.32 10.01 4.54
C ASN A 18 1.44 8.58 5.09
N SER A 19 2.68 8.11 5.19
CA SER A 19 3.00 6.77 5.67
C SER A 19 2.57 6.50 7.11
N HIS A 20 2.46 7.53 7.95
CA HIS A 20 2.01 7.35 9.33
C HIS A 20 0.50 7.05 9.38
N GLN A 21 -0.29 7.80 8.62
CA GLN A 21 -1.72 7.52 8.44
C GLN A 21 -1.94 6.15 7.80
N LEU A 22 -1.14 5.77 6.81
CA LEU A 22 -1.20 4.43 6.22
C LEU A 22 -0.91 3.34 7.26
N ALA A 23 0.08 3.55 8.15
CA ALA A 23 0.42 2.61 9.20
C ALA A 23 -0.77 2.36 10.15
N GLN A 24 -1.45 3.44 10.55
CA GLN A 24 -2.63 3.39 11.40
C GLN A 24 -3.81 2.69 10.69
N ALA A 25 -4.13 3.10 9.45
CA ALA A 25 -5.24 2.55 8.68
C ALA A 25 -5.05 1.05 8.37
N ALA A 26 -3.82 0.63 8.05
CA ALA A 26 -3.52 -0.77 7.71
C ALA A 26 -3.14 -1.64 8.93
N GLY A 27 -3.01 -1.07 10.14
CA GLY A 27 -2.58 -1.81 11.32
C GLY A 27 -1.20 -2.46 11.13
N VAL A 28 -0.24 -1.71 10.59
CA VAL A 28 1.14 -2.14 10.36
C VAL A 28 2.13 -1.20 11.04
N SER A 29 3.38 -1.61 11.22
CA SER A 29 4.38 -0.74 11.83
C SER A 29 4.73 0.45 10.93
N VAL A 30 4.99 1.62 11.53
CA VAL A 30 5.37 2.84 10.81
C VAL A 30 6.57 2.63 9.86
N PRO A 31 7.65 1.91 10.24
CA PRO A 31 8.75 1.63 9.32
C PRO A 31 8.32 0.80 8.11
N THR A 32 7.37 -0.14 8.29
CA THR A 32 6.82 -0.95 7.20
C THR A 32 6.03 -0.08 6.24
N ALA A 33 5.09 0.72 6.76
CA ALA A 33 4.30 1.63 5.95
C ALA A 33 5.19 2.62 5.20
N TRP A 34 6.23 3.16 5.83
CA TRP A 34 7.18 4.06 5.17
C TRP A 34 7.95 3.38 4.03
N ARG A 35 8.42 2.14 4.21
CA ARG A 35 9.11 1.40 3.14
C ARG A 35 8.21 1.13 1.94
N VAL A 36 6.94 0.80 2.19
CA VAL A 36 5.94 0.59 1.12
C VAL A 36 5.60 1.92 0.46
N TRP A 37 5.30 2.95 1.26
CA TRP A 37 4.97 4.31 0.79
C TRP A 37 6.07 4.92 -0.05
N THR A 38 7.35 4.62 0.22
CA THR A 38 8.50 5.12 -0.56
C THR A 38 8.95 4.17 -1.67
N GLY A 39 8.31 3.01 -1.82
CA GLY A 39 8.67 2.00 -2.82
C GLY A 39 10.00 1.29 -2.54
N ARG A 40 10.56 1.41 -1.32
CA ARG A 40 11.80 0.74 -0.92
C ARG A 40 11.63 -0.76 -0.72
N THR A 41 10.41 -1.24 -0.50
CA THR A 41 10.15 -2.67 -0.32
C THR A 41 8.75 -3.00 -0.80
N SER A 42 8.63 -4.12 -1.51
CA SER A 42 7.32 -4.71 -1.83
C SER A 42 6.77 -5.42 -0.58
N PRO A 43 5.54 -5.13 -0.14
CA PRO A 43 4.96 -5.78 1.03
C PRO A 43 4.75 -7.29 0.77
N ARG A 44 4.94 -8.11 1.81
CA ARG A 44 4.58 -9.54 1.79
C ARG A 44 3.06 -9.71 1.86
N PHE A 45 2.54 -10.86 1.41
CA PHE A 45 1.09 -11.11 1.25
C PHE A 45 0.20 -10.62 2.40
N PRO A 46 0.47 -10.95 3.68
CA PRO A 46 -0.38 -10.49 4.79
C PRO A 46 -0.33 -8.97 5.02
N ILE A 47 0.78 -8.30 4.67
CA ILE A 47 0.92 -6.84 4.77
C ILE A 47 0.24 -6.18 3.57
N ALA A 48 0.40 -6.72 2.36
CA ALA A 48 -0.24 -6.21 1.16
C ALA A 48 -1.76 -6.27 1.26
N ALA A 49 -2.33 -7.36 1.80
CA ALA A 49 -3.77 -7.49 2.03
C ALA A 49 -4.31 -6.38 2.95
N ARG A 50 -3.60 -6.09 4.03
CA ARG A 50 -3.99 -5.02 4.98
C ARG A 50 -3.90 -3.63 4.35
N ILE A 51 -2.84 -3.37 3.59
CA ILE A 51 -2.65 -2.10 2.87
C ILE A 51 -3.72 -1.92 1.80
N ALA A 52 -4.02 -2.97 1.02
CA ALA A 52 -5.06 -2.97 0.01
C ALA A 52 -6.44 -2.67 0.60
N ALA A 53 -6.77 -3.31 1.74
CA ALA A 53 -8.00 -3.04 2.46
C ALA A 53 -8.08 -1.60 3.00
N ALA A 54 -6.96 -1.05 3.50
CA ALA A 54 -6.90 0.30 4.04
C ALA A 54 -7.13 1.41 2.99
N VAL A 55 -6.77 1.16 1.73
CA VAL A 55 -6.91 2.13 0.62
C VAL A 55 -8.00 1.74 -0.39
N ASN A 56 -8.78 0.70 -0.08
CA ASN A 56 -9.89 0.20 -0.88
C ASN A 56 -9.53 -0.20 -2.33
N ILE A 57 -8.44 -0.95 -2.51
CA ILE A 57 -8.01 -1.52 -3.81
C ILE A 57 -7.87 -3.05 -3.73
N SER A 58 -7.74 -3.71 -4.88
CA SER A 58 -7.43 -5.13 -4.91
C SER A 58 -5.98 -5.39 -4.49
N ILE A 59 -5.75 -6.53 -3.84
CA ILE A 59 -4.37 -6.98 -3.55
C ILE A 59 -3.56 -7.18 -4.84
N THR A 60 -4.24 -7.48 -5.94
CA THR A 60 -3.64 -7.62 -7.28
C THR A 60 -3.09 -6.29 -7.79
N ASP A 61 -3.77 -5.18 -7.49
CA ASP A 61 -3.33 -3.83 -7.84
C ASP A 61 -2.07 -3.46 -7.04
N VAL A 62 -1.98 -3.91 -5.78
CA VAL A 62 -0.77 -3.75 -4.95
C VAL A 62 0.40 -4.54 -5.52
N TYR A 63 0.18 -5.76 -6.00
CA TYR A 63 1.26 -6.58 -6.55
C TYR A 63 1.63 -6.24 -7.99
N GLY A 64 0.84 -5.38 -8.65
CA GLY A 64 0.89 -5.10 -10.07
C GLY A 64 0.66 -6.38 -10.86
N THR A 65 -0.53 -6.54 -11.43
CA THR A 65 -0.75 -7.56 -12.44
C THR A 65 0.33 -7.38 -13.51
N ALA A 66 1.23 -8.36 -13.65
CA ALA A 66 1.91 -8.58 -14.91
C ALA A 66 0.81 -9.07 -15.86
N ALA A 67 0.03 -8.14 -16.42
CA ALA A 67 -0.91 -8.42 -17.48
C ALA A 67 -0.19 -8.13 -18.80
N ALA A 68 0.02 -9.22 -19.55
CA ALA A 68 0.67 -9.36 -20.86
C ALA A 68 2.19 -9.29 -20.89
#